data_AF-A0A7X9JHQ4-F1
#
_entry.id   AF-A0A7X9JHQ4-F1
#
_cell.length_a   1.000
_cell.length_b   1.000
_cell.length_c   1.000
_cell.angle_alpha   90.00
_cell.angle_beta   90.00
_cell.angle_gamma   90.00
#
_symmetry.space_group_name_H-M   'P 1'
#
loop_
_entity.id
_entity.type
_entity.pdbx_description
1 polymer ?
#
loop_
_entity_poly.entity_id
_entity_poly.type
_entity_poly.pdbx_seq_one_letter_code
_entity_poly.pdbx_strand_id
1 'polypeptide(L)' 'MSKLNLTQEEENELLLILERYLPDIQMEIANTDSKEFRRELKEREVFMNDLIARLKR' A
#
# COMPACT_ATOMS: atom_id res chain seq x y z
N MET A 1 4.81 19.77 10.20
CA MET A 1 4.05 19.02 9.18
C MET A 1 2.59 19.04 9.58
N SER A 2 1.69 19.43 8.66
CA SER A 2 0.25 19.39 8.89
C SER A 2 -0.22 17.94 8.99
N LYS A 3 -1.16 17.67 9.90
CA LYS A 3 -1.86 16.38 9.94
C LYS A 3 -2.89 16.37 8.81
N LEU A 4 -2.89 15.30 8.02
CA LEU A 4 -3.96 15.03 7.07
C LEU A 4 -5.12 14.42 7.87
N ASN A 5 -6.23 15.14 7.98
CA ASN A 5 -7.46 14.61 8.56
C ASN A 5 -8.36 14.21 7.39
N LEU A 6 -8.61 12.91 7.24
CA LEU A 6 -9.50 12.40 6.23
C LEU A 6 -10.93 12.38 6.78
N THR A 7 -11.89 12.65 5.91
CA THR A 7 -13.28 12.30 6.11
C THR A 7 -13.47 10.78 5.95
N GLN A 8 -14.57 10.25 6.47
CA GLN A 8 -14.88 8.82 6.34
C GLN A 8 -14.94 8.36 4.86
N GLU A 9 -15.44 9.23 3.98
CA GLU A 9 -15.50 8.95 2.54
C GLU A 9 -14.10 8.85 1.93
N GLU A 10 -13.20 9.79 2.27
CA GLU A 10 -11.82 9.75 1.81
C GLU A 10 -11.04 8.55 2.37
N GLU A 11 -11.30 8.14 3.61
CA GLU A 11 -10.72 6.92 4.18
C GLU A 11 -11.15 5.67 3.41
N ASN A 12 -12.44 5.57 3.07
CA ASN A 12 -12.99 4.44 2.32
C ASN A 12 -12.43 4.39 0.89
N GLU A 13 -12.36 5.52 0.20
CA GLU A 13 -11.79 5.60 -1.14
C GLU A 13 -10.29 5.29 -1.13
N LEU A 14 -9.54 5.82 -0.16
CA LEU A 14 -8.12 5.48 0.00
C LEU A 14 -7.93 3.99 0.28
N LEU A 15 -8.74 3.39 1.15
CA LEU A 15 -8.70 1.96 1.42
C LEU A 15 -8.94 1.16 0.13
N LEU A 16 -9.95 1.52 -0.65
CA LEU A 16 -10.28 0.85 -1.91
C LEU A 16 -9.13 0.95 -2.93
N ILE A 17 -8.49 2.11 -3.05
CA ILE A 17 -7.34 2.31 -3.93
C ILE A 17 -6.17 1.40 -3.50
N LEU A 18 -5.86 1.38 -2.20
CA LEU A 18 -4.76 0.58 -1.66
C LEU A 18 -5.01 -0.92 -1.84
N GLU A 19 -6.21 -1.41 -1.54
CA GLU A 19 -6.57 -2.82 -1.71
C GLU A 19 -6.56 -3.26 -3.18
N ARG A 20 -6.94 -2.37 -4.10
CA ARG A 20 -6.89 -2.67 -5.54
C ARG A 20 -5.47 -2.69 -6.10
N TYR A 21 -4.57 -1.88 -5.55
CA TYR A 21 -3.18 -1.80 -6.02
C TYR A 21 -2.25 -2.85 -5.39
N LEU A 22 -2.57 -3.34 -4.19
CA LEU A 22 -1.73 -4.31 -3.48
C LEU A 22 -1.42 -5.60 -4.30
N PRO A 23 -2.39 -6.21 -5.02
CA PRO A 23 -2.11 -7.36 -5.88
C PRO A 23 -1.10 -7.07 -7.00
N ASP A 24 -1.10 -5.86 -7.55
CA ASP A 24 -0.18 -5.47 -8.62
C ASP A 24 1.26 -5.45 -8.10
N ILE A 25 1.49 -4.90 -6.90
CA ILE A 25 2.80 -4.96 -6.24
C ILE A 25 3.23 -6.40 -5.97
N GLN A 26 2.32 -7.25 -5.51
CA GLN A 26 2.63 -8.65 -5.22
C GLN A 26 3.04 -9.41 -6.50
N MET A 27 2.34 -9.15 -7.60
CA MET A 27 2.70 -9.67 -8.91
C MET A 27 4.06 -9.14 -9.38
N GLU A 28 4.33 -7.85 -9.20
CA GLU A 28 5.61 -7.23 -9.57
C GLU A 28 6.79 -7.79 -8.77
N ILE A 29 6.61 -8.02 -7.46
CA ILE A 29 7.59 -8.69 -6.59
C ILE A 29 7.91 -10.09 -7.12
N ALA A 30 6.88 -10.86 -7.49
CA ALA A 30 7.04 -12.22 -8.00
C ALA A 30 7.83 -12.24 -9.32
N ASN A 31 7.61 -11.25 -10.17
CA ASN A 31 8.22 -11.14 -11.50
C ASN A 31 9.56 -10.39 -11.53
N THR A 32 10.08 -9.92 -10.39
CA THR A 32 11.30 -9.11 -10.33
C THR A 32 12.54 -9.93 -9.95
N ASP A 33 13.52 -10.04 -10.83
CA ASP A 33 14.78 -10.74 -10.55
C ASP A 33 15.82 -9.87 -9.83
N SER A 34 15.77 -8.54 -10.02
CA SER A 34 16.68 -7.61 -9.35
C SER A 34 16.42 -7.60 -7.84
N LYS A 35 17.41 -8.03 -7.05
CA LYS A 35 17.30 -8.09 -5.59
C LYS A 35 17.03 -6.72 -4.96
N GLU A 36 17.69 -5.68 -5.47
CA GLU A 36 17.54 -4.32 -4.95
C GLU A 36 16.14 -3.79 -5.23
N PHE A 37 15.67 -3.92 -6.47
CA PHE A 37 14.33 -3.48 -6.84
C PHE A 37 13.24 -4.29 -6.13
N ARG A 38 13.41 -5.61 -6.00
CA ARG A 38 12.51 -6.47 -5.22
C ARG A 38 12.42 -6.04 -3.75
N ARG A 39 13.52 -5.55 -3.16
CA ARG A 39 13.51 -5.02 -1.79
C ARG A 39 12.64 -3.77 -1.70
N GLU A 40 12.80 -2.83 -2.63
CA GLU A 40 11.97 -1.61 -2.68
C GLU A 40 10.47 -1.92 -2.82
N LEU A 41 10.12 -2.89 -3.67
CA LEU A 41 8.74 -3.34 -3.83
C LEU A 41 8.18 -3.95 -2.53
N LYS A 42 8.98 -4.75 -1.81
CA LYS A 42 8.59 -5.29 -0.51
C LYS A 42 8.42 -4.21 0.56
N GLU A 43 9.26 -3.19 0.57
CA GLU A 43 9.11 -2.05 1.48
C GLU A 43 7.79 -1.30 1.22
N ARG A 44 7.42 -1.13 -0.06
CA ARG A 44 6.10 -0.60 -0.46
C ARG A 44 4.94 -1.50 -0.03
N GLU A 45 5.07 -2.81 -0.22
CA GLU A 45 4.07 -3.79 0.23
C GLU A 45 3.83 -3.70 1.75
N VAL A 46 4.90 -3.65 2.55
CA VAL A 46 4.81 -3.52 4.00
C VAL A 46 4.13 -2.21 4.40
N PHE A 47 4.52 -1.10 3.77
CA PHE A 47 3.90 0.20 4.01
C PHE A 47 2.39 0.18 3.71
N MET A 48 1.99 -0.39 2.57
CA MET A 48 0.58 -0.47 2.19
C MET A 48 -0.24 -1.34 3.15
N ASN A 49 0.29 -2.51 3.53
CA ASN A 49 -0.38 -3.39 4.49
C ASN A 49 -0.59 -2.70 5.85
N ASP A 50 0.41 -1.95 6.34
CA ASP A 50 0.26 -1.18 7.58
C ASP A 50 -0.80 -0.08 7.45
N LEU A 51 -0.81 0.65 6.34
CA LEU A 51 -1.78 1.72 6.11
C LEU A 51 -3.21 1.18 5.98
N ILE A 52 -3.40 0.10 5.22
CA ILE A 52 -4.69 -0.62 5.13
C ILE A 52 -5.14 -1.07 6.53
N ALA A 53 -4.24 -1.66 7.31
CA ALA A 53 -4.56 -2.11 8.66
C ALA A 53 -4.91 -0.97 9.62
N ARG A 54 -4.43 0.26 9.38
CA ARG A 54 -4.84 1.45 10.15
C ARG A 54 -6.19 2.00 9.69
N LEU A 55 -6.49 1.97 8.40
CA LEU A 55 -7.78 2.44 7.84
C LEU A 55 -8.96 1.50 8.18
N LYS A 56 -8.70 0.23 8.49
CA LYS A 56 -9.74 -0.75 8.87
C LYS A 56 -10.06 -0.82 10.37
N ARG A 57 -9.35 -0.07 11.22
CA ARG A 57 -9.57 -0.06 12.68
C ARG A 57 -10.72 0.86 13.05
#